data_AF-A0A7C0WCF9-F1
#
_entry.id   AF-A0A7C0WCF9-F1
#
_cell.length_a   1.000
_cell.length_b   1.000
_cell.length_c   1.000
_cell.angle_alpha   90.00
_cell.angle_beta   90.00
_cell.angle_gamma   90.00
#
_symmetry.space_group_name_H-M   'P 1'
#
loop_
_entity.id
_entity.type
_entity.pdbx_description
1 polymer ?
#
loop_
_entity_poly.entity_id
_entity_poly.type
_entity_poly.pdbx_seq_one_letter_code
_entity_poly.pdbx_strand_id
1 'polypeptide(L)'
;MENLFKKKDLAPFIAKYSAYPEELALRAYTSRLIGSDRNLVLHGGGNTSVKMKLKNIVGEDQDIIFVKGSGADLSTIEPDEFVGLNMEPLRKLRNLETISDTEMENQLKIHRIYAFSPDPSVEALIHAFLPHKYIDHTHADSLLVLTNQKGGEKIVKEVLGPKIAVLPYIMSGLPLAKAMIQRYENNPDIEAFVILNHGIFTFADDAVTSYERMINYVNRAETYIQEKLQNISLITARPDITRPDNFRSYAAMVLQIVRGICAHKAFDNKIRRFYVELRNTPDLVEASFSNEAKTVCQSGVLTPDHVIRTKNKMVYIDSVLENEELLKELVKRKVEDFKNDYHFYFENQIKAKGIKREELDPYPRLFYFAGLGLVALGFTREEACIAADIGEHTIYAKLRVKAIGEYTPISDSHAFDMEYWSLQQKKMKKFSPLLLQGQTAFITGGGGAIGFGIAKQLLSAGAVVAISDIDQLRLQKIQKILAERYGEKQVEIIDCDVTDYQSVEKAFEAFSSRVGGIDILVPNAGIAHVATIEALDPKVFDQVISVNLKGTFNVIKASIPVFKRQGTDGNIVVISSKNVFDPGAAFGAYSASKAG
;
A
#
# COMPACT_ATOMS: atom_id res chain seq x y z
N MET A 1 -16.20 -16.87 4.11
CA MET A 1 -16.35 -16.04 2.89
C MET A 1 -17.64 -16.35 2.12
N GLU A 2 -18.34 -15.32 1.61
CA GLU A 2 -19.53 -15.48 0.76
C GLU A 2 -19.13 -15.74 -0.71
N ASN A 3 -19.87 -16.59 -1.42
CA ASN A 3 -19.74 -16.72 -2.87
C ASN A 3 -20.43 -15.53 -3.54
N LEU A 4 -19.63 -14.65 -4.18
CA LEU A 4 -20.13 -13.41 -4.79
C LEU A 4 -20.58 -13.58 -6.25
N PHE A 5 -20.47 -14.78 -6.82
CA PHE A 5 -20.89 -15.04 -8.19
C PHE A 5 -22.40 -14.92 -8.34
N LYS A 6 -22.84 -14.01 -9.20
CA LYS A 6 -24.26 -13.76 -9.47
C LYS A 6 -24.54 -13.87 -10.95
N LYS A 7 -25.23 -14.94 -11.35
CA LYS A 7 -25.58 -15.22 -12.76
C LYS A 7 -26.29 -14.04 -13.45
N LYS A 8 -27.10 -13.27 -12.71
CA LYS A 8 -27.82 -12.09 -13.22
C LYS A 8 -26.89 -10.94 -13.63
N ASP A 9 -25.70 -10.85 -13.05
CA ASP A 9 -24.74 -9.76 -13.32
C ASP A 9 -23.86 -10.09 -14.53
N LEU A 10 -23.86 -11.35 -14.98
CA LEU A 10 -22.99 -11.84 -16.04
C LEU A 10 -23.35 -11.28 -17.42
N ALA A 11 -24.63 -11.35 -17.82
CA ALA A 11 -25.05 -10.92 -19.15
C ALA A 11 -24.78 -9.42 -19.40
N PRO A 12 -25.10 -8.49 -18.47
CA PRO A 12 -24.73 -7.09 -18.61
C PRO A 12 -23.21 -6.88 -18.69
N PHE A 13 -22.42 -7.64 -17.93
CA PHE A 13 -20.97 -7.53 -17.92
C PHE A 13 -20.35 -7.99 -19.24
N ILE A 14 -20.76 -9.15 -19.77
CA ILE A 14 -20.30 -9.65 -21.07
C ILE A 14 -20.70 -8.69 -22.18
N ALA A 15 -21.94 -8.16 -22.14
CA ALA A 15 -22.41 -7.18 -23.13
C ALA A 15 -21.55 -5.90 -23.15
N LYS A 16 -21.04 -5.45 -22.00
CA LYS A 16 -20.11 -4.30 -21.92
C LYS A 16 -18.82 -4.56 -22.70
N TYR A 17 -18.36 -5.80 -22.76
CA TYR A 17 -17.10 -6.20 -23.40
C TYR A 17 -17.32 -7.04 -24.67
N SER A 18 -18.39 -6.77 -25.43
CA SER A 18 -18.75 -7.53 -26.64
C SER A 18 -17.71 -7.49 -27.76
N ALA A 19 -16.72 -6.59 -27.67
CA ALA A 19 -15.57 -6.53 -28.59
C ALA A 19 -14.51 -7.61 -28.32
N TYR A 20 -14.59 -8.30 -27.18
CA TYR A 20 -13.65 -9.34 -26.76
C TYR A 20 -14.31 -10.72 -26.81
N PRO A 21 -13.53 -11.81 -26.89
CA PRO A 21 -14.06 -13.17 -26.73
C PRO A 21 -14.83 -13.30 -25.41
N GLU A 22 -15.97 -14.00 -25.46
CA GLU A 22 -16.86 -14.16 -24.30
C GLU A 22 -16.14 -14.75 -23.09
N GLU A 23 -15.25 -15.73 -23.32
CA GLU A 23 -14.47 -16.36 -22.25
C GLU A 23 -13.49 -15.40 -21.57
N LEU A 24 -12.99 -14.41 -22.30
CA LEU A 24 -12.10 -13.39 -21.74
C LEU A 24 -12.89 -12.40 -20.88
N ALA A 25 -14.09 -12.00 -21.33
CA ALA A 25 -15.00 -11.17 -20.54
C ALA A 25 -15.46 -11.89 -19.26
N LEU A 26 -15.81 -13.18 -19.36
CA LEU A 26 -16.14 -14.03 -18.21
C LEU A 26 -14.95 -14.18 -17.25
N ARG A 27 -13.73 -14.31 -17.78
CA ARG A 27 -12.51 -14.33 -16.95
C ARG A 27 -12.33 -13.02 -16.21
N ALA A 28 -12.46 -11.87 -16.88
CA ALA A 28 -12.38 -10.56 -16.22
C ALA A 28 -13.41 -10.42 -15.09
N TYR A 29 -14.66 -10.88 -15.31
CA TYR A 29 -15.70 -10.87 -14.28
C TYR A 29 -15.30 -11.70 -13.04
N THR A 30 -14.94 -12.97 -13.24
CA THR A 30 -14.55 -13.87 -12.13
C THR A 30 -13.27 -13.43 -11.44
N SER A 31 -12.33 -12.82 -12.17
CA SER A 31 -11.12 -12.19 -11.59
C SER A 31 -11.45 -10.99 -10.71
N ARG A 32 -12.43 -10.16 -11.08
CA ARG A 32 -12.94 -9.07 -10.22
C ARG A 32 -13.59 -9.58 -8.95
N LEU A 33 -14.31 -10.69 -9.00
CA LEU A 33 -14.86 -11.32 -7.78
C LEU A 33 -13.74 -11.72 -6.81
N ILE A 34 -12.68 -12.37 -7.32
CA ILE A 34 -11.51 -12.75 -6.53
C ILE A 34 -10.81 -11.51 -5.96
N GLY A 35 -10.51 -10.52 -6.81
CA GLY A 35 -9.79 -9.31 -6.40
C GLY A 35 -10.59 -8.36 -5.50
N SER A 36 -11.92 -8.49 -5.46
CA SER A 36 -12.77 -7.69 -4.57
C SER A 36 -12.66 -8.10 -3.10
N ASP A 37 -12.24 -9.34 -2.82
CA ASP A 37 -12.01 -9.83 -1.45
C ASP A 37 -10.53 -9.72 -1.07
N ARG A 38 -10.23 -8.80 -0.15
CA ARG A 38 -8.87 -8.56 0.34
C ARG A 38 -8.27 -9.73 1.11
N ASN A 39 -9.08 -10.67 1.60
CA ASN A 39 -8.60 -11.88 2.26
C ASN A 39 -8.10 -12.94 1.26
N LEU A 40 -8.50 -12.83 -0.01
CA LEU A 40 -8.01 -13.69 -1.10
C LEU A 40 -6.77 -13.09 -1.74
N VAL A 41 -6.86 -11.81 -2.12
CA VAL A 41 -5.80 -11.13 -2.86
C VAL A 41 -5.51 -9.80 -2.19
N LEU A 42 -4.28 -9.68 -1.70
CA LEU A 42 -3.74 -8.44 -1.15
C LEU A 42 -2.63 -7.93 -2.08
N HIS A 43 -2.69 -6.63 -2.39
CA HIS A 43 -1.75 -5.83 -3.19
C HIS A 43 -0.59 -6.58 -3.86
N GLY A 44 -0.69 -6.80 -5.17
CA GLY A 44 0.41 -7.36 -5.98
C GLY A 44 0.53 -8.89 -5.95
N GLY A 45 -0.26 -9.57 -5.11
CA GLY A 45 -0.46 -11.02 -5.12
C GLY A 45 -1.54 -11.48 -6.10
N GLY A 46 -1.55 -12.77 -6.40
CA GLY A 46 -2.58 -13.43 -7.21
C GLY A 46 -2.59 -13.10 -8.71
N ASN A 47 -3.03 -14.07 -9.50
CA ASN A 47 -3.24 -13.93 -10.94
C ASN A 47 -4.25 -14.98 -11.43
N THR A 48 -4.79 -14.73 -12.61
CA THR A 48 -5.83 -15.58 -13.22
C THR A 48 -5.54 -15.72 -14.70
N SER A 49 -6.00 -16.82 -15.30
CA SER A 49 -5.87 -17.02 -16.73
C SER A 49 -7.05 -17.77 -17.35
N VAL A 50 -7.16 -17.64 -18.67
CA VAL A 50 -8.07 -18.42 -19.51
C VAL A 50 -7.36 -18.88 -20.79
N LYS A 51 -7.56 -20.13 -21.17
CA LYS A 51 -7.07 -20.70 -22.43
C LYS A 51 -8.18 -20.71 -23.48
N MET A 52 -7.86 -20.39 -24.72
CA MET A 52 -8.82 -20.45 -25.83
C MET A 52 -8.10 -20.60 -27.18
N LYS A 53 -8.86 -20.97 -28.21
CA LYS A 53 -8.36 -20.99 -29.59
C LYS A 53 -8.73 -19.69 -30.28
N LEU A 54 -7.76 -19.02 -30.89
CA LEU A 54 -7.97 -17.82 -31.70
C LEU A 54 -7.37 -18.01 -33.08
N LYS A 55 -7.96 -17.34 -34.08
CA LYS A 55 -7.37 -17.25 -35.42
C LYS A 55 -6.32 -16.15 -35.45
N ASN A 56 -5.16 -16.44 -36.00
CA ASN A 56 -4.16 -15.43 -36.29
C ASN A 56 -4.56 -14.59 -37.53
N ILE A 57 -3.76 -13.59 -37.88
CA ILE A 57 -3.98 -12.70 -39.03
C ILE A 57 -4.11 -13.45 -40.38
N VAL A 58 -3.53 -14.64 -40.50
CA VAL A 58 -3.62 -15.47 -41.72
C VAL A 58 -4.71 -16.56 -41.64
N GLY A 59 -5.50 -16.59 -40.57
CA GLY A 59 -6.67 -17.47 -40.41
C GLY A 59 -6.39 -18.84 -39.75
N GLU A 60 -5.16 -19.10 -39.32
CA GLU A 60 -4.76 -20.35 -38.66
C GLU A 60 -5.16 -20.34 -37.19
N ASP A 61 -5.61 -21.49 -36.69
CA ASP A 61 -5.96 -21.64 -35.27
C ASP A 61 -4.70 -21.73 -34.41
N GLN A 62 -4.66 -20.95 -33.33
CA GLN A 62 -3.59 -20.95 -32.33
C GLN A 62 -4.17 -21.18 -30.93
N ASP A 63 -3.50 -22.03 -30.15
CA ASP A 63 -3.78 -22.20 -28.72
C ASP A 63 -3.17 -21.01 -27.96
N ILE A 64 -4.02 -20.14 -27.41
CA ILE A 64 -3.62 -18.95 -26.68
C ILE A 64 -4.01 -19.06 -25.21
N ILE A 65 -3.12 -18.60 -24.34
CA ILE A 65 -3.45 -18.34 -22.94
C ILE A 65 -3.45 -16.84 -22.68
N PHE A 66 -4.53 -16.33 -22.11
CA PHE A 66 -4.64 -14.97 -21.59
C PHE A 66 -4.38 -15.00 -20.10
N VAL A 67 -3.30 -14.37 -19.66
CA VAL A 67 -2.89 -14.29 -18.25
C VAL A 67 -2.88 -12.85 -17.79
N LYS A 68 -3.28 -12.59 -16.55
CA LYS A 68 -3.20 -11.27 -15.92
C LYS A 68 -1.83 -10.60 -16.18
N GLY A 69 -1.86 -9.37 -16.71
CA GLY A 69 -0.67 -8.56 -16.93
C GLY A 69 -0.02 -8.07 -15.63
N SER A 70 1.28 -7.83 -15.69
CA SER A 70 2.04 -7.23 -14.59
C SER A 70 1.58 -5.80 -14.35
N GLY A 71 1.20 -5.48 -13.11
CA GLY A 71 0.72 -4.15 -12.70
C GLY A 71 -0.80 -3.97 -12.73
N ALA A 72 -1.56 -4.87 -13.34
CA ALA A 72 -3.03 -4.86 -13.27
C ALA A 72 -3.52 -5.23 -11.86
N ASP A 73 -4.65 -4.67 -11.44
CA ASP A 73 -5.32 -5.03 -10.20
C ASP A 73 -6.53 -5.94 -10.52
N LEU A 74 -6.57 -7.14 -9.94
CA LEU A 74 -7.67 -8.08 -10.16
C LEU A 74 -9.03 -7.48 -9.79
N SER A 75 -9.09 -6.58 -8.80
CA SER A 75 -10.35 -5.96 -8.33
C SER A 75 -11.03 -5.11 -9.41
N THR A 76 -10.24 -4.58 -10.36
CA THR A 76 -10.70 -3.66 -11.41
C THR A 76 -10.37 -4.14 -12.82
N ILE A 77 -9.72 -5.30 -12.97
CA ILE A 77 -9.13 -5.78 -14.23
C ILE A 77 -10.12 -5.79 -15.39
N GLU A 78 -9.66 -5.32 -16.55
CA GLU A 78 -10.38 -5.32 -17.82
C GLU A 78 -9.82 -6.39 -18.79
N PRO A 79 -10.57 -6.82 -19.83
CA PRO A 79 -10.10 -7.85 -20.77
C PRO A 79 -8.76 -7.55 -21.48
N ASP A 80 -8.45 -6.29 -21.79
CA ASP A 80 -7.21 -5.86 -22.44
C ASP A 80 -5.98 -5.89 -21.51
N GLU A 81 -6.20 -5.95 -20.20
CA GLU A 81 -5.14 -6.13 -19.20
C GLU A 81 -4.70 -7.60 -19.06
N PHE A 82 -5.34 -8.53 -19.76
CA PHE A 82 -4.86 -9.90 -19.92
C PHE A 82 -3.92 -10.01 -21.13
N VAL A 83 -2.71 -10.50 -20.89
CA VAL A 83 -1.68 -10.71 -21.90
C VAL A 83 -1.88 -12.06 -22.56
N GLY A 84 -2.17 -12.04 -23.86
CA GLY A 84 -2.27 -13.25 -24.68
C GLY A 84 -0.88 -13.79 -25.07
N LEU A 85 -0.65 -15.08 -24.80
CA LEU A 85 0.59 -15.79 -25.09
C LEU A 85 0.33 -17.05 -25.92
N ASN A 86 1.15 -17.28 -26.94
CA ASN A 86 1.10 -18.52 -27.73
C ASN A 86 1.56 -19.71 -26.85
N MET A 87 0.69 -20.71 -26.68
CA MET A 87 0.95 -21.83 -25.78
C MET A 87 1.93 -22.85 -26.33
N GLU A 88 2.00 -23.04 -27.65
CA GLU A 88 2.83 -24.09 -28.24
C GLU A 88 4.33 -23.95 -27.90
N PRO A 89 4.97 -22.78 -28.11
CA PRO A 89 6.36 -22.59 -27.70
C PRO A 89 6.54 -22.64 -26.18
N LEU A 90 5.59 -22.11 -25.41
CA LEU A 90 5.67 -22.15 -23.94
C LEU A 90 5.67 -23.58 -23.39
N ARG A 91 4.81 -24.46 -23.91
CA ARG A 91 4.77 -25.88 -23.52
C ARG A 91 6.11 -26.58 -23.75
N LYS A 92 6.86 -26.21 -24.80
CA LYS A 92 8.18 -26.77 -25.10
C LYS A 92 9.23 -26.41 -24.04
N LEU A 93 9.08 -25.28 -23.34
CA LEU A 93 9.99 -24.88 -22.25
C LEU A 93 10.01 -25.87 -21.09
N ARG A 94 8.99 -26.72 -20.96
CA ARG A 94 8.95 -27.80 -19.97
C ARG A 94 10.13 -28.78 -20.09
N ASN A 95 10.65 -28.96 -21.31
CA ASN A 95 11.74 -29.89 -21.60
C ASN A 95 13.11 -29.34 -21.18
N LEU A 96 13.20 -28.06 -20.84
CA LEU A 96 14.43 -27.47 -20.32
C LEU A 96 14.66 -27.93 -18.89
N GLU A 97 15.92 -28.24 -18.56
CA GLU A 97 16.31 -28.53 -17.18
C GLU A 97 16.20 -27.27 -16.32
N THR A 98 16.81 -26.18 -16.81
CA THR A 98 16.81 -24.85 -16.21
C THR A 98 16.62 -23.77 -17.27
N ILE A 99 16.18 -22.58 -16.85
CA ILE A 99 16.13 -21.37 -17.66
C ILE A 99 16.51 -20.19 -16.76
N SER A 100 17.25 -19.22 -17.27
CA SER A 100 17.52 -18.00 -16.52
C SER A 100 16.28 -17.10 -16.49
N ASP A 101 16.14 -16.28 -15.45
CA ASP A 101 15.00 -15.33 -15.36
C ASP A 101 14.92 -14.38 -16.55
N THR A 102 16.07 -13.91 -17.02
CA THR A 102 16.17 -13.03 -18.20
C THR A 102 15.67 -13.74 -19.45
N GLU A 103 16.05 -15.00 -19.65
CA GLU A 103 15.60 -15.76 -20.82
C GLU A 103 14.12 -16.15 -20.70
N MET A 104 13.66 -16.52 -19.49
CA MET A 104 12.23 -16.78 -19.24
C MET A 104 11.37 -15.55 -19.57
N GLU A 105 11.78 -14.38 -19.08
CA GLU A 105 11.10 -13.12 -19.39
C GLU A 105 11.13 -12.83 -20.90
N ASN A 106 12.26 -13.03 -21.56
CA ASN A 106 12.39 -12.89 -23.01
C ASN A 106 11.41 -13.81 -23.75
N GLN A 107 11.38 -15.10 -23.41
CA GLN A 107 10.45 -16.08 -24.01
C GLN A 107 9.00 -15.66 -23.83
N LEU A 108 8.62 -15.22 -22.62
CA LEU A 108 7.26 -14.72 -22.37
C LEU A 108 6.94 -13.48 -23.22
N LYS A 109 7.91 -12.61 -23.50
CA LYS A 109 7.72 -11.39 -24.33
C LYS A 109 7.61 -11.67 -25.81
N ILE A 110 8.46 -12.53 -26.36
CA ILE A 110 8.48 -12.82 -27.80
C ILE A 110 7.29 -13.68 -28.24
N HIS A 111 6.67 -14.42 -27.31
CA HIS A 111 5.48 -15.23 -27.58
C HIS A 111 4.16 -14.51 -27.28
N ARG A 112 4.19 -13.20 -27.05
CA ARG A 112 2.97 -12.37 -26.99
C ARG A 112 2.29 -12.31 -28.35
N ILE A 113 0.96 -12.44 -28.36
CA ILE A 113 0.19 -12.25 -29.61
C ILE A 113 -0.02 -10.78 -29.97
N TYR A 114 0.14 -9.88 -29.00
CA TYR A 114 0.04 -8.43 -29.19
C TYR A 114 1.31 -7.75 -28.64
N ALA A 115 2.04 -7.07 -29.51
CA ALA A 115 3.32 -6.44 -29.16
C ALA A 115 3.16 -5.29 -28.14
N PHE A 116 2.00 -4.63 -28.12
CA PHE A 116 1.68 -3.50 -27.24
C PHE A 116 1.14 -3.92 -25.87
N SER A 117 0.81 -5.21 -25.67
CA SER A 117 0.32 -5.70 -24.38
C SER A 117 1.37 -5.52 -23.28
N PRO A 118 0.94 -5.35 -22.02
CA PRO A 118 1.87 -5.26 -20.89
C PRO A 118 2.73 -6.52 -20.76
N ASP A 119 3.71 -6.47 -19.86
CA ASP A 119 4.52 -7.64 -19.55
C ASP A 119 3.66 -8.68 -18.80
N PRO A 120 3.70 -9.98 -19.17
CA PRO A 120 2.91 -11.01 -18.52
C PRO A 120 3.38 -11.29 -17.09
N SER A 121 2.54 -11.96 -16.28
CA SER A 121 2.95 -12.47 -14.97
C SER A 121 4.14 -13.43 -15.10
N VAL A 122 5.09 -13.37 -14.16
CA VAL A 122 6.20 -14.34 -14.05
C VAL A 122 5.70 -15.78 -13.82
N GLU A 123 4.48 -15.92 -13.33
CA GLU A 123 3.83 -17.19 -13.06
C GLU A 123 3.09 -17.76 -14.28
N ALA A 124 3.14 -17.07 -15.44
CA ALA A 124 2.46 -17.50 -16.65
C ALA A 124 2.77 -18.94 -17.08
N LEU A 125 3.99 -19.45 -16.81
CA LEU A 125 4.35 -20.84 -17.11
C LEU A 125 3.54 -21.85 -16.30
N ILE A 126 3.21 -21.55 -15.04
CA ILE A 126 2.36 -22.40 -14.19
C ILE A 126 0.99 -22.55 -14.87
N HIS A 127 0.42 -21.43 -15.31
CA HIS A 127 -0.86 -21.38 -15.99
C HIS A 127 -0.81 -22.09 -17.36
N ALA A 128 0.29 -21.96 -18.09
CA ALA A 128 0.46 -22.59 -19.40
C ALA A 128 0.58 -24.12 -19.32
N PHE A 129 1.20 -24.65 -18.26
CA PHE A 129 1.48 -26.08 -18.14
C PHE A 129 0.29 -26.89 -17.65
N LEU A 130 -0.53 -26.35 -16.74
CA LEU A 130 -1.73 -27.03 -16.27
C LEU A 130 -2.78 -27.16 -17.40
N PRO A 131 -3.39 -28.35 -17.59
CA PRO A 131 -4.20 -28.64 -18.77
C PRO A 131 -5.66 -28.11 -18.72
N HIS A 132 -5.99 -27.21 -17.79
CA HIS A 132 -7.34 -26.71 -17.59
C HIS A 132 -7.60 -25.36 -18.25
N LYS A 133 -8.83 -25.12 -18.71
CA LYS A 133 -9.19 -23.87 -19.39
C LYS A 133 -9.01 -22.62 -18.51
N TYR A 134 -9.49 -22.68 -17.26
CA TYR A 134 -9.46 -21.58 -16.30
C TYR A 134 -8.58 -21.95 -15.11
N ILE A 135 -7.74 -21.00 -14.68
CA ILE A 135 -6.84 -21.17 -13.54
C ILE A 135 -6.85 -19.89 -12.72
N ASP A 136 -7.08 -20.04 -11.42
CA ASP A 136 -7.05 -18.99 -10.42
C ASP A 136 -5.90 -19.21 -9.45
N HIS A 137 -5.21 -18.13 -9.08
CA HIS A 137 -4.15 -18.13 -8.08
C HIS A 137 -4.37 -16.98 -7.10
N THR A 138 -4.29 -17.28 -5.80
CA THR A 138 -4.43 -16.31 -4.71
C THR A 138 -3.42 -16.57 -3.60
N HIS A 139 -3.18 -15.54 -2.79
CA HIS A 139 -2.35 -15.59 -1.57
C HIS A 139 -3.25 -15.49 -0.34
N ALA A 140 -4.31 -16.32 -0.31
CA ALA A 140 -5.37 -16.17 0.69
C ALA A 140 -4.85 -16.26 2.13
N ASP A 141 -5.25 -15.32 2.98
CA ASP A 141 -4.74 -15.18 4.34
C ASP A 141 -4.99 -16.43 5.20
N SER A 142 -6.17 -17.03 5.08
CA SER A 142 -6.52 -18.25 5.83
C SER A 142 -5.63 -19.42 5.43
N LEU A 143 -5.30 -19.56 4.14
CA LEU A 143 -4.35 -20.56 3.69
C LEU A 143 -2.96 -20.26 4.22
N LEU A 144 -2.53 -19.01 4.17
CA LEU A 144 -1.22 -18.61 4.70
C LEU A 144 -1.11 -18.86 6.21
N VAL A 145 -2.18 -18.70 6.98
CA VAL A 145 -2.24 -19.10 8.41
C VAL A 145 -2.01 -20.60 8.56
N LEU A 146 -2.58 -21.46 7.70
CA LEU A 146 -2.32 -22.91 7.77
C LEU A 146 -0.91 -23.28 7.29
N THR A 147 -0.44 -22.68 6.19
CA THR A 147 0.84 -23.05 5.58
C THR A 147 2.05 -22.55 6.36
N ASN A 148 1.94 -21.40 7.05
CA ASN A 148 3.03 -20.84 7.87
C ASN A 148 3.08 -21.46 9.27
N GLN A 149 2.56 -22.67 9.45
CA GLN A 149 2.66 -23.42 10.70
C GLN A 149 3.72 -24.50 10.62
N LYS A 150 4.32 -24.83 11.75
CA LYS A 150 5.11 -26.05 11.88
C LYS A 150 4.23 -27.26 11.58
N GLY A 151 4.64 -28.05 10.59
CA GLY A 151 3.80 -29.15 10.07
C GLY A 151 2.64 -28.70 9.19
N GLY A 152 2.70 -27.49 8.62
CA GLY A 152 1.65 -26.90 7.78
C GLY A 152 1.18 -27.81 6.64
N GLU A 153 2.06 -28.62 6.04
CA GLU A 153 1.68 -29.61 5.02
C GLU A 153 0.60 -30.58 5.51
N LYS A 154 0.78 -31.11 6.73
CA LYS A 154 -0.15 -32.06 7.33
C LYS A 154 -1.48 -31.38 7.64
N ILE A 155 -1.42 -30.19 8.25
CA ILE A 155 -2.61 -29.39 8.58
C ILE A 155 -3.43 -29.10 7.32
N VAL A 156 -2.79 -28.62 6.25
CA VAL A 156 -3.45 -28.30 4.99
C VAL A 156 -4.10 -29.53 4.36
N LYS A 157 -3.44 -30.69 4.36
CA LYS A 157 -4.01 -31.95 3.86
C LYS A 157 -5.24 -32.40 4.67
N GLU A 158 -5.17 -32.29 5.99
CA GLU A 158 -6.28 -32.64 6.89
C GLU A 158 -7.48 -31.71 6.68
N VAL A 159 -7.23 -30.40 6.56
CA VAL A 159 -8.29 -29.38 6.46
C VAL A 159 -8.92 -29.34 5.07
N LEU A 160 -8.11 -29.42 4.00
CA LEU A 160 -8.58 -29.29 2.60
C LEU A 160 -8.88 -30.64 1.92
N GLY A 161 -8.55 -31.75 2.57
CA GLY A 161 -8.94 -33.09 2.14
C GLY A 161 -8.12 -33.63 0.96
N PRO A 162 -8.55 -34.76 0.37
CA PRO A 162 -7.68 -35.59 -0.48
C PRO A 162 -7.48 -35.07 -1.90
N LYS A 163 -8.35 -34.18 -2.38
CA LYS A 163 -8.33 -33.66 -3.77
C LYS A 163 -7.34 -32.51 -3.98
N ILE A 164 -6.46 -32.26 -3.03
CA ILE A 164 -5.45 -31.20 -3.13
C ILE A 164 -4.04 -31.80 -3.17
N ALA A 165 -3.13 -31.11 -3.84
CA ALA A 165 -1.71 -31.39 -3.75
C ALA A 165 -1.00 -30.26 -2.99
N VAL A 166 -0.21 -30.63 -1.98
CA VAL A 166 0.64 -29.68 -1.25
C VAL A 166 2.07 -29.83 -1.75
N LEU A 167 2.71 -28.71 -2.05
CA LEU A 167 4.13 -28.63 -2.40
C LEU A 167 4.86 -27.75 -1.38
N PRO A 168 6.15 -28.03 -1.08
CA PRO A 168 6.97 -27.11 -0.30
C PRO A 168 7.10 -25.77 -1.01
N TYR A 169 7.62 -24.77 -0.30
CA TYR A 169 7.96 -23.50 -0.93
C TYR A 169 8.97 -23.73 -2.07
N ILE A 170 8.61 -23.29 -3.27
CA ILE A 170 9.46 -23.29 -4.46
C ILE A 170 9.32 -21.90 -5.08
N MET A 171 10.45 -21.30 -5.45
CA MET A 171 10.47 -20.00 -6.13
C MET A 171 9.62 -20.05 -7.42
N SER A 172 8.79 -19.02 -7.62
CA SER A 172 7.94 -18.90 -8.81
C SER A 172 8.75 -18.89 -10.10
N GLY A 173 8.20 -19.47 -11.17
CA GLY A 173 8.85 -19.62 -12.47
C GLY A 173 8.85 -21.07 -12.96
N LEU A 174 9.81 -21.43 -13.81
CA LEU A 174 9.92 -22.77 -14.39
C LEU A 174 10.00 -23.90 -13.34
N PRO A 175 10.75 -23.79 -12.23
CA PRO A 175 10.85 -24.87 -11.24
C PRO A 175 9.50 -25.23 -10.62
N LEU A 176 8.74 -24.24 -10.16
CA LEU A 176 7.41 -24.43 -9.59
C LEU A 176 6.43 -24.96 -10.66
N ALA A 177 6.44 -24.40 -11.87
CA ALA A 177 5.59 -24.87 -12.97
C ALA A 177 5.84 -26.35 -13.30
N LYS A 178 7.11 -26.79 -13.34
CA LYS A 178 7.49 -28.20 -13.56
C LYS A 178 7.04 -29.11 -12.42
N ALA A 179 7.23 -28.69 -11.16
CA ALA A 179 6.80 -29.45 -10.00
C ALA A 179 5.28 -29.67 -9.97
N MET A 180 4.50 -28.62 -10.28
CA MET A 180 3.04 -28.69 -10.34
C MET A 180 2.54 -29.62 -11.44
N ILE A 181 3.03 -29.47 -12.68
CA ILE A 181 2.56 -30.32 -13.79
C ILE A 181 2.95 -31.78 -13.60
N GLN A 182 4.17 -32.05 -13.11
CA GLN A 182 4.59 -33.43 -12.80
C GLN A 182 3.69 -34.06 -11.73
N ARG A 183 3.31 -33.29 -10.70
CA ARG A 183 2.43 -33.78 -9.65
C ARG A 183 1.00 -34.03 -10.15
N TYR A 184 0.52 -33.18 -11.04
CA TYR A 184 -0.80 -33.30 -11.66
C TYR A 184 -0.87 -34.53 -12.58
N GLU A 185 0.12 -34.77 -13.43
CA GLU A 185 0.12 -35.95 -14.32
C GLU A 185 0.15 -37.27 -13.56
N ASN A 186 0.79 -37.30 -12.39
CA ASN A 186 0.79 -38.46 -11.51
C ASN A 186 -0.55 -38.66 -10.78
N ASN A 187 -1.39 -37.63 -10.67
CA ASN A 187 -2.71 -37.70 -10.05
C ASN A 187 -3.67 -36.64 -10.65
N PRO A 188 -4.33 -36.94 -11.78
CA PRO A 188 -5.21 -35.98 -12.45
C PRO A 188 -6.48 -35.60 -11.68
N ASP A 189 -6.80 -36.31 -10.58
CA ASP A 189 -7.96 -36.02 -9.72
C ASP A 189 -7.76 -34.81 -8.80
N ILE A 190 -6.58 -34.18 -8.82
CA ILE A 190 -6.29 -32.97 -8.05
C ILE A 190 -7.13 -31.81 -8.59
N GLU A 191 -7.80 -31.09 -7.69
CA GLU A 191 -8.62 -29.91 -7.98
C GLU A 191 -7.95 -28.59 -7.57
N ALA A 192 -6.91 -28.67 -6.72
CA ALA A 192 -6.14 -27.51 -6.28
C ALA A 192 -4.69 -27.86 -5.88
N PHE A 193 -3.79 -26.90 -6.08
CA PHE A 193 -2.45 -26.91 -5.51
C PHE A 193 -2.33 -25.92 -4.36
N VAL A 194 -1.70 -26.31 -3.26
CA VAL A 194 -1.29 -25.41 -2.19
C VAL A 194 0.22 -25.40 -2.10
N ILE A 195 0.82 -24.22 -2.21
CA ILE A 195 2.26 -24.03 -2.10
C ILE A 195 2.53 -23.43 -0.72
N LEU A 196 3.31 -24.14 0.11
CA LEU A 196 3.59 -23.68 1.47
C LEU A 196 4.22 -22.27 1.44
N ASN A 197 3.75 -21.41 2.35
CA ASN A 197 4.19 -20.01 2.51
C ASN A 197 3.96 -19.11 1.28
N HIS A 198 3.14 -19.54 0.32
CA HIS A 198 2.92 -18.80 -0.91
C HIS A 198 1.42 -18.63 -1.22
N GLY A 199 0.68 -19.72 -1.47
CA GLY A 199 -0.74 -19.57 -1.82
C GLY A 199 -1.40 -20.82 -2.38
N ILE A 200 -2.54 -20.62 -3.02
CA ILE A 200 -3.39 -21.68 -3.60
C ILE A 200 -3.63 -21.42 -5.09
N PHE A 201 -3.69 -22.51 -5.85
CA PHE A 201 -4.12 -22.52 -7.25
C PHE A 201 -5.34 -23.43 -7.38
N THR A 202 -6.42 -22.94 -7.97
CA THR A 202 -7.58 -23.74 -8.37
C THR A 202 -7.77 -23.65 -9.87
N PHE A 203 -8.40 -24.65 -10.44
CA PHE A 203 -8.54 -24.73 -11.89
C PHE A 203 -9.71 -25.62 -12.29
N ALA A 204 -10.28 -25.36 -13.46
CA ALA A 204 -11.35 -26.14 -14.07
C ALA A 204 -11.49 -25.77 -15.56
N ASP A 205 -12.36 -26.48 -16.28
CA ASP A 205 -12.69 -26.15 -17.68
C ASP A 205 -13.83 -25.11 -17.81
N ASP A 206 -14.41 -24.73 -16.66
CA ASP A 206 -15.41 -23.69 -16.49
C ASP A 206 -14.93 -22.65 -15.46
N ALA A 207 -15.17 -21.37 -15.76
CA ALA A 207 -14.74 -20.25 -14.91
C ALA A 207 -15.41 -20.27 -13.53
N VAL A 208 -16.68 -20.66 -13.49
CA VAL A 208 -17.48 -20.68 -12.25
C VAL A 208 -16.94 -21.74 -11.31
N THR A 209 -16.72 -22.96 -11.80
CA THR A 209 -16.16 -24.08 -11.04
C THR A 209 -14.77 -23.76 -10.49
N SER A 210 -13.91 -23.11 -11.30
CA SER A 210 -12.57 -22.69 -10.85
C SER A 210 -12.66 -21.72 -9.66
N TYR A 211 -13.55 -20.73 -9.76
CA TYR A 211 -13.83 -19.75 -8.71
C TYR A 211 -14.48 -20.39 -7.48
N GLU A 212 -15.50 -21.23 -7.65
CA GLU A 212 -16.19 -21.91 -6.56
C GLU A 212 -15.25 -22.84 -5.78
N ARG A 213 -14.32 -23.51 -6.47
CA ARG A 213 -13.25 -24.29 -5.81
C ARG A 213 -12.37 -23.40 -4.94
N MET A 214 -11.98 -22.21 -5.43
CA MET A 214 -11.19 -21.24 -4.66
C MET A 214 -11.92 -20.87 -3.37
N ILE A 215 -13.18 -20.44 -3.48
CA ILE A 215 -14.01 -20.07 -2.33
C ILE A 215 -14.21 -21.24 -1.38
N ASN A 216 -14.46 -22.45 -1.90
CA ASN A 216 -14.66 -23.65 -1.08
C ASN A 216 -13.43 -23.97 -0.21
N TYR A 217 -12.24 -24.06 -0.81
CA TYR A 217 -11.04 -24.41 -0.07
C TYR A 217 -10.63 -23.33 0.93
N VAL A 218 -10.76 -22.04 0.55
CA VAL A 218 -10.51 -20.92 1.47
C VAL A 218 -11.50 -20.93 2.64
N ASN A 219 -12.78 -21.20 2.39
CA ASN A 219 -13.80 -21.31 3.45
C ASN A 219 -13.52 -22.46 4.42
N ARG A 220 -13.02 -23.59 3.93
CA ARG A 220 -12.64 -24.71 4.80
C ARG A 220 -11.48 -24.33 5.71
N ALA A 221 -10.48 -23.62 5.19
CA ALA A 221 -9.39 -23.08 6.01
C ALA A 221 -9.89 -22.07 7.04
N GLU A 222 -10.74 -21.12 6.64
CA GLU A 222 -11.34 -20.13 7.55
C GLU A 222 -12.15 -20.79 8.66
N THR A 223 -13.01 -21.75 8.31
CA THR A 223 -13.85 -22.48 9.27
C THR A 223 -12.99 -23.20 10.30
N TYR A 224 -11.96 -23.93 9.85
CA TYR A 224 -11.02 -24.60 10.74
C TYR A 224 -10.32 -23.62 11.70
N ILE A 225 -9.86 -22.47 11.19
CA ILE A 225 -9.20 -21.44 12.01
C ILE A 225 -10.17 -20.89 13.04
N GLN A 226 -11.40 -20.56 12.64
CA GLN A 226 -12.43 -20.04 13.56
C GLN A 226 -12.77 -21.04 14.66
N GLU A 227 -12.95 -22.32 14.31
CA GLU A 227 -13.21 -23.40 15.27
C GLU A 227 -12.04 -23.56 16.26
N LYS A 228 -10.80 -23.50 15.78
CA LYS A 228 -9.61 -23.62 16.63
C LYS A 228 -9.41 -22.42 17.55
N LEU A 229 -9.79 -21.23 17.09
CA LEU A 229 -9.71 -20.00 17.88
C LEU A 229 -10.87 -19.84 18.87
N GLN A 230 -11.86 -20.74 18.84
CA GLN A 230 -12.98 -20.67 19.76
C GLN A 230 -12.49 -20.74 21.21
N ASN A 231 -12.71 -19.67 21.96
CA ASN A 231 -12.25 -19.47 23.35
C ASN A 231 -10.71 -19.34 23.53
N ILE A 232 -9.96 -19.07 22.46
CA ILE A 232 -8.53 -18.76 22.56
C ILE A 232 -8.35 -17.26 22.37
N SER A 233 -7.68 -16.61 23.32
CA SER A 233 -7.24 -15.23 23.14
C SER A 233 -6.09 -15.20 22.13
N LEU A 234 -6.17 -14.32 21.13
CA LEU A 234 -5.09 -14.11 20.16
C LEU A 234 -3.86 -13.44 20.77
N ILE A 235 -4.04 -12.80 21.93
CA ILE A 235 -3.06 -11.93 22.56
C ILE A 235 -2.99 -12.18 24.06
N THR A 236 -1.79 -12.00 24.59
CA THR A 236 -1.56 -11.90 26.03
C THR A 236 -1.33 -10.44 26.40
N ALA A 237 -2.27 -9.83 27.12
CA ALA A 237 -2.22 -8.42 27.48
C ALA A 237 -1.01 -8.06 28.35
N ARG A 238 -0.42 -6.88 28.12
CA ARG A 238 0.64 -6.28 28.95
C ARG A 238 0.06 -5.09 29.73
N PRO A 239 -0.31 -5.29 31.00
CA PRO A 239 -0.86 -4.20 31.81
C PRO A 239 0.20 -3.16 32.22
N ASP A 240 1.49 -3.46 32.04
CA ASP A 240 2.61 -2.55 32.32
C ASP A 240 2.73 -1.40 31.31
N ILE A 241 2.05 -1.47 30.17
CA ILE A 241 2.03 -0.41 29.16
C ILE A 241 0.70 0.34 29.26
N THR A 242 0.77 1.62 29.59
CA THR A 242 -0.40 2.49 29.65
C THR A 242 -0.75 3.06 28.28
N ARG A 243 -2.03 3.34 28.05
CA ARG A 243 -2.49 4.07 26.87
C ARG A 243 -2.06 5.54 26.93
N PRO A 244 -1.91 6.21 25.78
CA PRO A 244 -1.65 7.66 25.76
C PRO A 244 -2.86 8.44 26.30
N ASP A 245 -2.59 9.57 26.96
CA ASP A 245 -3.60 10.45 27.54
C ASP A 245 -4.53 11.04 26.45
N ASN A 246 -3.92 11.47 25.34
CA ASN A 246 -4.64 11.90 24.14
C ASN A 246 -4.10 11.18 22.91
N PHE A 247 -4.88 10.20 22.43
CA PHE A 247 -4.53 9.39 21.27
C PHE A 247 -4.20 10.22 20.02
N ARG A 248 -4.99 11.26 19.71
CA ARG A 248 -4.81 12.03 18.48
C ARG A 248 -3.53 12.84 18.52
N SER A 249 -3.23 13.45 19.66
CA SER A 249 -2.04 14.30 19.84
C SER A 249 -0.79 13.43 19.84
N TYR A 250 -0.88 12.28 20.51
CA TYR A 250 0.16 11.25 20.50
C TYR A 250 0.44 10.73 19.09
N ALA A 251 -0.62 10.37 18.34
CA ALA A 251 -0.49 9.93 16.96
C ALA A 251 0.21 10.98 16.09
N ALA A 252 -0.27 12.23 16.10
CA ALA A 252 0.34 13.32 15.33
C ALA A 252 1.83 13.49 15.64
N MET A 253 2.20 13.49 16.93
CA MET A 253 3.58 13.58 17.38
C MET A 253 4.44 12.41 16.89
N VAL A 254 3.96 11.16 17.05
CA VAL A 254 4.68 9.96 16.60
C VAL A 254 4.91 9.99 15.09
N LEU A 255 3.88 10.29 14.29
CA LEU A 255 4.02 10.30 12.83
C LEU A 255 5.00 11.37 12.35
N GLN A 256 4.99 12.57 12.97
CA GLN A 256 5.97 13.64 12.69
C GLN A 256 7.40 13.18 12.96
N ILE A 257 7.63 12.52 14.10
CA ILE A 257 8.96 12.03 14.52
C ILE A 257 9.44 10.91 13.60
N VAL A 258 8.61 9.89 13.34
CA VAL A 258 8.95 8.75 12.48
C VAL A 258 9.29 9.24 11.08
N ARG A 259 8.45 10.11 10.50
CA ARG A 259 8.67 10.67 9.17
C ARG A 259 9.96 11.46 9.08
N GLY A 260 10.25 12.26 10.11
CA GLY A 260 11.47 13.03 10.23
C GLY A 260 12.73 12.17 10.29
N ILE A 261 12.75 11.18 11.18
CA ILE A 261 13.89 10.27 11.41
C ILE A 261 14.17 9.39 10.19
N CYS A 262 13.13 8.98 9.46
CA CYS A 262 13.29 8.18 8.24
C CYS A 262 13.60 9.03 6.99
N ALA A 263 13.53 10.36 7.08
CA ALA A 263 13.94 11.21 5.98
C ALA A 263 15.46 11.14 5.79
N HIS A 264 15.91 11.05 4.55
CA HIS A 264 17.31 10.78 4.23
C HIS A 264 17.74 11.45 2.94
N LYS A 265 19.04 11.68 2.79
CA LYS A 265 19.59 12.16 1.53
C LYS A 265 19.68 11.00 0.53
N ALA A 266 19.07 11.18 -0.64
CA ALA A 266 19.30 10.27 -1.77
C ALA A 266 20.65 10.57 -2.44
N PHE A 267 21.03 9.76 -3.44
CA PHE A 267 22.27 9.92 -4.21
C PHE A 267 22.43 11.29 -4.88
N ASP A 268 21.33 12.00 -5.13
CA ASP A 268 21.30 13.36 -5.68
C ASP A 268 21.46 14.46 -4.61
N ASN A 269 21.83 14.08 -3.37
CA ASN A 269 21.92 14.93 -2.18
C ASN A 269 20.62 15.62 -1.75
N LYS A 270 19.47 15.30 -2.36
CA LYS A 270 18.16 15.84 -1.95
C LYS A 270 17.59 15.02 -0.80
N ILE A 271 16.95 15.71 0.15
CA ILE A 271 16.22 15.04 1.23
C ILE A 271 14.97 14.38 0.64
N ARG A 272 14.90 13.06 0.75
CA ARG A 272 13.72 12.24 0.49
C ARG A 272 12.97 12.04 1.79
N ARG A 273 11.65 12.17 1.70
CA ARG A 273 10.71 11.97 2.80
C ARG A 273 9.72 10.89 2.39
N PHE A 274 9.30 10.09 3.36
CA PHE A 274 8.24 9.12 3.16
C PHE A 274 6.88 9.78 3.39
N TYR A 275 5.87 9.25 2.70
CA TYR A 275 4.49 9.39 3.16
C TYR A 275 4.23 8.36 4.26
N VAL A 276 3.32 8.71 5.16
CA VAL A 276 2.98 7.90 6.32
C VAL A 276 1.51 7.53 6.26
N GLU A 277 1.16 6.29 6.58
CA GLU A 277 -0.20 5.81 6.75
C GLU A 277 -0.35 5.15 8.12
N LEU A 278 -1.39 5.53 8.88
CA LEU A 278 -1.70 4.97 10.19
C LEU A 278 -2.89 3.99 10.09
N ARG A 279 -2.75 2.81 10.69
CA ARG A 279 -3.82 1.84 10.96
C ARG A 279 -3.95 1.65 12.46
N ASN A 280 -5.11 1.97 12.98
CA ASN A 280 -5.38 2.04 14.42
C ASN A 280 -6.76 1.46 14.76
N THR A 281 -7.17 0.41 14.06
CA THR A 281 -8.37 -0.35 14.43
C THR A 281 -8.24 -0.84 15.88
N PRO A 282 -9.34 -0.88 16.68
CA PRO A 282 -9.26 -1.22 18.10
C PRO A 282 -8.48 -2.51 18.39
N ASP A 283 -8.69 -3.55 17.60
CA ASP A 283 -8.00 -4.84 17.75
C ASP A 283 -6.50 -4.76 17.45
N LEU A 284 -6.10 -3.93 16.46
CA LEU A 284 -4.70 -3.72 16.12
C LEU A 284 -3.98 -2.90 17.20
N VAL A 285 -4.66 -1.90 17.76
CA VAL A 285 -4.13 -1.15 18.90
C VAL A 285 -4.03 -2.06 20.13
N GLU A 286 -5.02 -2.90 20.39
CA GLU A 286 -4.99 -3.83 21.52
C GLU A 286 -3.85 -4.85 21.39
N ALA A 287 -3.72 -5.45 20.21
CA ALA A 287 -2.64 -6.39 19.94
C ALA A 287 -1.25 -5.74 19.98
N SER A 288 -1.15 -4.41 19.82
CA SER A 288 0.14 -3.71 19.93
C SER A 288 0.68 -3.68 21.36
N PHE A 289 -0.16 -3.91 22.36
CA PHE A 289 0.25 -4.09 23.75
C PHE A 289 0.64 -5.53 24.07
N SER A 290 0.53 -6.49 23.16
CA SER A 290 0.64 -7.88 23.56
C SER A 290 2.09 -8.38 23.73
N ASN A 291 2.28 -9.47 24.49
CA ASN A 291 3.57 -10.18 24.54
C ASN A 291 4.02 -10.66 23.15
N GLU A 292 3.06 -11.01 22.30
CA GLU A 292 3.28 -11.53 20.96
C GLU A 292 3.75 -10.44 19.98
N ALA A 293 3.44 -9.16 20.23
CA ALA A 293 3.71 -8.05 19.31
C ALA A 293 5.18 -7.99 18.86
N LYS A 294 6.13 -8.14 19.80
CA LYS A 294 7.56 -8.18 19.48
C LYS A 294 7.91 -9.33 18.54
N THR A 295 7.42 -10.54 18.85
CA THR A 295 7.72 -11.71 18.03
C THR A 295 7.08 -11.59 16.65
N VAL A 296 5.84 -11.10 16.56
CA VAL A 296 5.13 -10.86 15.29
C VAL A 296 5.94 -9.94 14.36
N CYS A 297 6.52 -8.87 14.92
CA CYS A 297 7.35 -7.92 14.16
C CYS A 297 8.68 -8.54 13.67
N GLN A 298 9.24 -9.49 14.42
CA GLN A 298 10.55 -10.09 14.15
C GLN A 298 10.49 -11.37 13.31
N SER A 299 9.31 -11.99 13.15
CA SER A 299 9.19 -13.34 12.62
C SER A 299 9.23 -13.48 11.09
N GLY A 300 9.61 -12.46 10.32
CA GLY A 300 9.66 -12.55 8.84
C GLY A 300 8.29 -12.42 8.16
N VAL A 301 8.24 -12.25 6.84
CA VAL A 301 6.97 -12.06 6.08
C VAL A 301 6.09 -13.32 6.01
N LEU A 302 4.78 -13.12 5.77
CA LEU A 302 3.78 -14.18 5.61
C LEU A 302 3.90 -14.92 4.26
N THR A 303 4.25 -14.19 3.22
CA THR A 303 4.55 -14.68 1.87
C THR A 303 5.73 -13.86 1.33
N PRO A 304 6.65 -14.46 0.55
CA PRO A 304 7.80 -13.74 0.03
C PRO A 304 7.40 -12.51 -0.80
N ASP A 305 6.29 -12.55 -1.54
CA ASP A 305 5.85 -11.44 -2.41
C ASP A 305 5.65 -10.11 -1.66
N HIS A 306 5.41 -10.15 -0.34
CA HIS A 306 5.24 -8.94 0.46
C HIS A 306 6.56 -8.21 0.73
N VAL A 307 7.71 -8.90 0.67
CA VAL A 307 9.01 -8.34 1.09
C VAL A 307 9.41 -7.09 0.30
N ILE A 308 9.06 -7.03 -0.99
CA ILE A 308 9.37 -5.88 -1.86
C ILE A 308 8.61 -4.60 -1.45
N ARG A 309 7.50 -4.74 -0.72
CA ARG A 309 6.66 -3.62 -0.25
C ARG A 309 6.95 -3.25 1.20
N THR A 310 7.23 -4.24 2.05
CA THR A 310 7.25 -4.05 3.51
C THR A 310 8.61 -4.31 4.17
N LYS A 311 9.60 -4.84 3.44
CA LYS A 311 10.77 -5.52 4.01
C LYS A 311 10.38 -6.78 4.78
N ASN A 312 11.39 -7.57 5.20
CA ASN A 312 11.16 -8.84 5.88
C ASN A 312 10.65 -8.68 7.33
N LYS A 313 11.05 -7.60 8.01
CA LYS A 313 10.75 -7.36 9.43
C LYS A 313 10.10 -5.99 9.64
N MET A 314 9.45 -5.82 10.80
CA MET A 314 8.85 -4.56 11.25
C MET A 314 9.59 -4.03 12.48
N VAL A 315 9.60 -2.70 12.66
CA VAL A 315 10.13 -2.09 13.88
C VAL A 315 9.05 -2.14 14.96
N TYR A 316 9.37 -2.70 16.14
CA TYR A 316 8.47 -2.68 17.30
C TYR A 316 8.92 -1.66 18.35
N ILE A 317 8.00 -0.77 18.72
CA ILE A 317 8.17 0.22 19.79
C ILE A 317 7.27 -0.19 20.95
N ASP A 318 7.90 -0.73 21.99
CA ASP A 318 7.29 -1.43 23.12
C ASP A 318 6.98 -0.50 24.31
N SER A 319 6.77 0.79 24.05
CA SER A 319 6.47 1.78 25.09
C SER A 319 5.68 2.95 24.52
N VAL A 320 4.85 3.55 25.37
CA VAL A 320 4.11 4.79 25.10
C VAL A 320 4.85 5.94 25.76
N LEU A 321 5.70 6.62 25.00
CA LEU A 321 6.47 7.78 25.47
C LEU A 321 5.86 9.09 24.98
N GLU A 322 5.24 9.86 25.87
CA GLU A 322 4.69 11.18 25.54
C GLU A 322 5.73 12.31 25.58
N ASN A 323 6.90 12.05 26.19
CA ASN A 323 8.01 12.98 26.12
C ASN A 323 8.65 12.96 24.73
N GLU A 324 8.55 14.08 24.01
CA GLU A 324 9.03 14.23 22.63
C GLU A 324 10.49 13.85 22.42
N GLU A 325 11.38 14.26 23.32
CA GLU A 325 12.83 14.04 23.15
C GLU A 325 13.18 12.56 23.40
N LEU A 326 12.63 11.95 24.46
CA LEU A 326 12.80 10.52 24.72
C LEU A 326 12.22 9.66 23.59
N LEU A 327 11.07 10.05 23.03
CA LEU A 327 10.47 9.36 21.89
C LEU A 327 11.35 9.48 20.64
N LYS A 328 11.89 10.67 20.33
CA LYS A 328 12.82 10.88 19.21
C LYS A 328 14.06 9.99 19.36
N GLU A 329 14.67 9.96 20.54
CA GLU A 329 15.85 9.13 20.80
C GLU A 329 15.55 7.64 20.62
N LEU A 330 14.42 7.17 21.16
CA LEU A 330 13.97 5.80 21.02
C LEU A 330 13.74 5.40 19.56
N VAL A 331 12.95 6.20 18.82
CA VAL A 331 12.66 5.91 17.41
C VAL A 331 13.93 5.94 16.58
N LYS A 332 14.82 6.93 16.82
CA LYS A 332 16.09 7.04 16.09
C LYS A 332 16.96 5.81 16.30
N ARG A 333 17.10 5.35 17.55
CA ARG A 333 17.84 4.14 17.88
C ARG A 333 17.24 2.91 17.18
N LYS A 334 15.92 2.74 17.24
CA LYS A 334 15.22 1.59 16.65
C LYS A 334 15.32 1.56 15.12
N VAL A 335 15.33 2.73 14.47
CA VAL A 335 15.59 2.84 13.03
C VAL A 335 17.03 2.48 12.70
N GLU A 336 18.00 2.92 13.50
CA GLU A 336 19.41 2.57 13.29
C GLU A 336 19.67 1.08 13.51
N ASP A 337 19.09 0.48 14.56
CA ASP A 337 19.14 -0.96 14.82
C ASP A 337 18.60 -1.73 13.61
N PHE A 338 17.45 -1.31 13.06
CA PHE A 338 16.88 -1.94 11.86
C PHE A 338 17.80 -1.83 10.65
N LYS A 339 18.39 -0.66 10.41
CA LYS A 339 19.32 -0.46 9.29
C LYS A 339 20.56 -1.35 9.40
N ASN A 340 21.13 -1.45 10.60
CA ASN A 340 22.28 -2.31 10.88
C ASN A 340 21.94 -3.78 10.67
N ASP A 341 20.78 -4.24 11.18
CA ASP A 341 20.28 -5.60 10.96
C ASP A 341 20.08 -5.88 9.47
N TYR A 342 19.54 -4.92 8.72
CA TYR A 342 19.30 -5.04 7.29
C TYR A 342 20.61 -5.12 6.50
N HIS A 343 21.61 -4.31 6.84
CA HIS A 343 22.94 -4.35 6.23
C HIS A 343 23.64 -5.69 6.49
N PHE A 344 23.62 -6.16 7.74
CA PHE A 344 24.17 -7.48 8.10
C PHE A 344 23.45 -8.61 7.37
N TYR A 345 22.12 -8.53 7.27
CA TYR A 345 21.32 -9.46 6.47
C TYR A 345 21.77 -9.48 5.01
N PHE A 346 21.90 -8.31 4.38
CA PHE A 346 22.35 -8.17 3.00
C PHE A 346 23.76 -8.77 2.78
N GLU A 347 24.74 -8.38 3.59
CA GLU A 347 26.12 -8.84 3.46
C GLU A 347 26.24 -10.36 3.60
N ASN A 348 25.53 -10.95 4.56
CA ASN A 348 25.52 -12.40 4.74
C ASN A 348 24.93 -13.13 3.55
N GLN A 349 23.83 -12.63 2.97
CA GLN A 349 23.19 -13.27 1.82
C GLN A 349 24.04 -13.16 0.55
N ILE A 350 24.66 -12.00 0.31
CA ILE A 350 25.60 -11.80 -0.79
C ILE A 350 26.78 -12.76 -0.67
N LYS A 351 27.38 -12.87 0.53
CA LYS A 351 28.51 -13.77 0.80
C LYS A 351 28.10 -15.24 0.65
N ALA A 352 26.96 -15.64 1.19
CA ALA A 352 26.47 -17.02 1.14
C ALA A 352 26.14 -17.47 -0.30
N LYS A 353 25.61 -16.56 -1.13
CA LYS A 353 25.22 -16.85 -2.51
C LYS A 353 26.34 -16.63 -3.54
N GLY A 354 27.43 -15.94 -3.16
CA GLY A 354 28.56 -15.65 -4.04
C GLY A 354 28.20 -14.72 -5.22
N ILE A 355 27.21 -13.85 -5.05
CA ILE A 355 26.73 -12.93 -6.10
C ILE A 355 27.20 -11.50 -5.82
N LYS A 356 26.96 -10.58 -6.76
CA LYS A 356 27.14 -9.13 -6.56
C LYS A 356 25.83 -8.42 -6.82
N ARG A 357 25.35 -7.62 -5.86
CA ARG A 357 24.19 -6.73 -5.97
C ARG A 357 24.47 -5.44 -5.21
N GLU A 358 23.69 -4.41 -5.50
CA GLU A 358 23.64 -3.19 -4.69
C GLU A 358 22.55 -3.36 -3.63
N GLU A 359 22.82 -2.86 -2.42
CA GLU A 359 21.87 -2.89 -1.32
C GLU A 359 20.71 -1.92 -1.61
N LEU A 360 19.46 -2.38 -1.44
CA LEU A 360 18.29 -1.51 -1.50
C LEU A 360 18.25 -0.58 -0.28
N ASP A 361 17.36 0.43 -0.29
CA ASP A 361 17.29 1.33 0.86
C ASP A 361 17.00 0.56 2.17
N PRO A 362 17.75 0.85 3.25
CA PRO A 362 17.68 0.08 4.50
C PRO A 362 16.62 0.61 5.47
N TYR A 363 15.70 1.49 5.01
CA TYR A 363 14.72 2.11 5.89
C TYR A 363 13.54 1.17 6.18
N PRO A 364 13.05 1.13 7.43
CA PRO A 364 11.83 0.39 7.75
C PRO A 364 10.65 0.86 6.90
N ARG A 365 9.77 -0.07 6.55
CA ARG A 365 8.47 0.25 5.93
C ARG A 365 7.32 0.16 6.90
N LEU A 366 7.47 -0.60 7.99
CA LEU A 366 6.42 -0.83 8.98
C LEU A 366 6.97 -0.62 10.39
N PHE A 367 6.21 0.12 11.18
CA PHE A 367 6.40 0.27 12.62
C PHE A 367 5.13 -0.16 13.33
N TYR A 368 5.27 -0.97 14.36
CA TYR A 368 4.18 -1.32 15.25
C TYR A 368 4.45 -0.67 16.60
N PHE A 369 3.59 0.28 16.98
CA PHE A 369 3.71 1.06 18.19
C PHE A 369 2.67 0.60 19.20
N ALA A 370 3.15 0.22 20.39
CA ALA A 370 2.26 -0.02 21.52
C ALA A 370 1.35 1.21 21.74
N GLY A 371 0.04 1.00 21.83
CA GLY A 371 -0.95 2.05 22.08
C GLY A 371 -1.30 2.96 20.91
N LEU A 372 -0.67 2.79 19.75
CA LEU A 372 -0.99 3.54 18.54
C LEU A 372 -1.47 2.65 17.38
N GLY A 373 -0.91 1.44 17.25
CA GLY A 373 -1.17 0.54 16.13
C GLY A 373 -0.03 0.53 15.10
N LEU A 374 -0.36 0.34 13.83
CA LEU A 374 0.59 0.18 12.74
C LEU A 374 0.80 1.50 11.99
N VAL A 375 2.06 1.88 11.82
CA VAL A 375 2.50 3.01 11.00
C VAL A 375 3.28 2.46 9.82
N ALA A 376 2.82 2.77 8.61
CA ALA A 376 3.45 2.33 7.37
C ALA A 376 4.05 3.51 6.58
N LEU A 377 5.17 3.26 5.90
CA LEU A 377 5.90 4.23 5.10
C LEU A 377 5.93 3.83 3.63
N GLY A 378 5.90 4.81 2.73
CA GLY A 378 6.05 4.60 1.29
C GLY A 378 6.55 5.87 0.57
N PHE A 379 7.16 5.71 -0.61
CA PHE A 379 7.64 6.86 -1.41
C PHE A 379 6.49 7.57 -2.13
N THR A 380 5.34 6.91 -2.23
CA THR A 380 4.05 7.47 -2.65
C THR A 380 2.97 7.19 -1.58
N ARG A 381 1.86 7.95 -1.60
CA ARG A 381 0.70 7.64 -0.75
C ARG A 381 0.13 6.26 -1.02
N GLU A 382 0.11 5.84 -2.30
CA GLU A 382 -0.34 4.51 -2.71
C GLU A 382 0.53 3.43 -2.07
N GLU A 383 1.86 3.56 -2.13
CA GLU A 383 2.79 2.61 -1.51
C GLU A 383 2.66 2.55 0.01
N ALA A 384 2.48 3.68 0.69
CA ALA A 384 2.27 3.72 2.13
C ALA A 384 0.98 2.97 2.52
N CYS A 385 -0.12 3.15 1.77
CA CYS A 385 -1.35 2.39 1.97
C CYS A 385 -1.17 0.90 1.69
N ILE A 386 -0.48 0.53 0.60
CA ILE A 386 -0.19 -0.86 0.26
C ILE A 386 0.59 -1.53 1.40
N ALA A 387 1.63 -0.88 1.89
CA ALA A 387 2.42 -1.36 3.01
C ALA A 387 1.56 -1.49 4.28
N ALA A 388 0.69 -0.52 4.58
CA ALA A 388 -0.22 -0.58 5.71
C ALA A 388 -1.17 -1.78 5.65
N ASP A 389 -1.81 -2.00 4.50
CA ASP A 389 -2.75 -3.10 4.28
C ASP A 389 -2.02 -4.46 4.43
N ILE A 390 -0.83 -4.60 3.83
CA ILE A 390 0.01 -5.81 4.00
C ILE A 390 0.41 -6.02 5.46
N GLY A 391 0.85 -4.96 6.15
CA GLY A 391 1.27 -5.03 7.53
C GLY A 391 0.14 -5.46 8.47
N GLU A 392 -1.06 -4.90 8.30
CA GLU A 392 -2.25 -5.22 9.08
C GLU A 392 -2.64 -6.69 8.93
N HIS A 393 -2.76 -7.16 7.69
CA HIS A 393 -3.08 -8.57 7.40
C HIS A 393 -2.00 -9.52 7.93
N THR A 394 -0.72 -9.14 7.79
CA THR A 394 0.41 -9.92 8.30
C THR A 394 0.36 -10.04 9.83
N ILE A 395 0.05 -8.97 10.55
CA ILE A 395 -0.08 -8.98 12.01
C ILE A 395 -1.22 -9.92 12.42
N TYR A 396 -2.42 -9.76 11.84
CA TYR A 396 -3.56 -10.61 12.18
C TYR A 396 -3.31 -12.09 11.87
N ALA A 397 -2.76 -12.41 10.69
CA ALA A 397 -2.43 -13.78 10.32
C ALA A 397 -1.44 -14.40 11.31
N LYS A 398 -0.36 -13.69 11.66
CA LYS A 398 0.65 -14.19 12.60
C LYS A 398 0.11 -14.39 14.01
N LEU A 399 -0.76 -13.50 14.49
CA LEU A 399 -1.43 -13.67 15.78
C LEU A 399 -2.32 -14.92 15.79
N ARG A 400 -3.10 -15.14 14.72
CA ARG A 400 -3.91 -16.36 14.55
C ARG A 400 -3.05 -17.61 14.54
N VAL A 401 -1.93 -17.60 13.80
CA VAL A 401 -0.98 -18.72 13.78
C VAL A 401 -0.44 -19.00 15.17
N LYS A 402 0.05 -17.99 15.89
CA LYS A 402 0.60 -18.15 17.24
C LYS A 402 -0.41 -18.68 18.26
N ALA A 403 -1.68 -18.34 18.09
CA ALA A 403 -2.75 -18.80 18.98
C ALA A 403 -3.06 -20.29 18.80
N ILE A 404 -2.95 -20.82 17.58
CA ILE A 404 -3.30 -22.22 17.27
C ILE A 404 -2.09 -23.13 17.03
N GLY A 405 -0.88 -22.58 16.94
CA GLY A 405 0.34 -23.31 16.60
C GLY A 405 1.61 -22.47 16.64
N GLU A 406 2.63 -22.92 15.91
CA GLU A 406 3.96 -22.29 15.86
C GLU A 406 4.22 -21.70 14.47
N TYR A 407 4.47 -20.39 14.40
CA TYR A 407 4.72 -19.68 13.15
C TYR A 407 6.09 -20.01 12.56
N THR A 408 6.11 -20.46 11.30
CA THR A 408 7.31 -20.81 10.54
C THR A 408 7.35 -20.00 9.23
N PRO A 409 8.16 -18.93 9.14
CA PRO A 409 8.34 -18.18 7.90
C PRO A 409 9.15 -18.96 6.87
N ILE A 410 9.21 -18.43 5.65
CA ILE A 410 10.30 -18.77 4.73
C ILE A 410 11.66 -18.41 5.33
N SER A 411 12.72 -19.03 4.81
CA SER A 411 14.08 -18.68 5.23
C SER A 411 14.47 -17.27 4.77
N ASP A 412 15.38 -16.64 5.49
CA ASP A 412 16.00 -15.36 5.12
C ASP A 412 16.61 -15.39 3.71
N SER A 413 17.12 -16.55 3.28
CA SER A 413 17.65 -16.78 1.92
C SER A 413 16.56 -16.68 0.85
N HIS A 414 15.39 -17.28 1.08
CA HIS A 414 14.26 -17.16 0.15
C HIS A 414 13.63 -15.77 0.16
N ALA A 415 13.54 -15.13 1.33
CA ALA A 415 13.12 -13.74 1.43
C ALA A 415 14.07 -12.83 0.63
N PHE A 416 15.38 -13.09 0.70
CA PHE A 416 16.39 -12.33 -0.04
C PHE A 416 16.25 -12.54 -1.54
N ASP A 417 16.07 -13.78 -1.97
CA ASP A 417 15.87 -14.10 -3.38
C ASP A 417 14.68 -13.33 -3.93
N MET A 418 13.55 -13.27 -3.21
CA MET A 418 12.39 -12.50 -3.64
C MET A 418 12.62 -10.98 -3.59
N GLU A 419 13.23 -10.46 -2.53
CA GLU A 419 13.49 -9.03 -2.37
C GLU A 419 14.43 -8.50 -3.46
N TYR A 420 15.46 -9.26 -3.83
CA TYR A 420 16.44 -8.85 -4.83
C TYR A 420 16.15 -9.43 -6.22
N TRP A 421 14.99 -10.05 -6.43
CA TRP A 421 14.60 -10.56 -7.73
C TRP A 421 14.23 -9.43 -8.67
N SER A 422 14.97 -9.29 -9.77
CA SER A 422 14.76 -8.21 -10.75
C SER A 422 13.35 -8.20 -11.34
N LEU A 423 12.73 -9.37 -11.53
CA LEU A 423 11.38 -9.47 -12.08
C LEU A 423 10.31 -8.97 -11.10
N GLN A 424 10.49 -9.18 -9.81
CA GLN A 424 9.57 -8.64 -8.80
C GLN A 424 9.82 -7.17 -8.53
N GLN A 425 11.08 -6.74 -8.52
CA GLN A 425 11.42 -5.33 -8.41
C GLN A 425 10.81 -4.51 -9.57
N LYS A 426 10.63 -5.07 -10.76
CA LYS A 426 9.90 -4.43 -11.86
C LYS A 426 8.41 -4.17 -11.57
N LYS A 427 7.77 -4.92 -10.65
CA LYS A 427 6.40 -4.61 -10.20
C LYS A 427 6.34 -3.31 -9.40
N MET A 428 7.46 -2.87 -8.83
CA MET A 428 7.60 -1.53 -8.32
C MET A 428 7.73 -0.60 -9.53
N LYS A 429 6.75 0.29 -9.75
CA LYS A 429 6.80 1.29 -10.84
C LYS A 429 8.15 2.02 -10.76
N LYS A 430 8.86 2.18 -11.89
CA LYS A 430 10.08 2.99 -11.92
C LYS A 430 9.79 4.36 -11.30
N PHE A 431 10.33 4.60 -10.12
CA PHE A 431 10.06 5.81 -9.36
C PHE A 431 10.80 6.98 -10.04
N SER A 432 10.04 7.79 -10.78
CA SER A 432 10.50 9.08 -11.30
C SER A 432 9.84 10.17 -10.46
N PRO A 433 10.49 10.64 -9.38
CA PRO A 433 9.87 11.56 -8.45
C PRO A 433 9.56 12.90 -9.14
N LEU A 434 8.33 13.36 -8.97
CA LEU A 434 7.97 14.76 -9.26
C LEU A 434 8.72 15.71 -8.30
N LEU A 435 8.73 17.00 -8.63
CA LEU A 435 9.51 18.01 -7.92
C LEU A 435 9.26 18.04 -6.40
N LEU A 436 8.02 17.87 -5.97
CA LEU A 436 7.59 17.88 -4.58
C LEU A 436 7.14 16.50 -4.09
N GLN A 437 7.57 15.43 -4.76
CA GLN A 437 7.28 14.06 -4.32
C GLN A 437 7.82 13.81 -2.91
N GLY A 438 6.98 13.26 -2.04
CA GLY A 438 7.28 13.04 -0.63
C GLY A 438 6.97 14.25 0.27
N GLN A 439 6.55 15.39 -0.29
CA GLN A 439 6.22 16.60 0.47
C GLN A 439 4.72 16.66 0.82
N THR A 440 4.45 17.31 1.93
CA THR A 440 3.12 17.61 2.47
C THR A 440 2.97 19.13 2.61
N ALA A 441 1.85 19.66 2.14
CA ALA A 441 1.60 21.10 2.15
C ALA A 441 0.29 21.44 2.86
N PHE A 442 0.30 22.50 3.66
CA PHE A 442 -0.89 23.02 4.34
C PHE A 442 -1.16 24.45 3.88
N ILE A 443 -2.36 24.71 3.37
CA ILE A 443 -2.77 26.01 2.82
C ILE A 443 -3.98 26.52 3.59
N THR A 444 -3.87 27.69 4.21
CA THR A 444 -5.02 28.37 4.83
C THR A 444 -5.75 29.26 3.82
N GLY A 445 -7.06 29.47 3.99
CA GLY A 445 -7.88 30.16 2.99
C GLY A 445 -7.88 29.47 1.63
N GLY A 446 -7.69 28.14 1.65
CA GLY A 446 -7.61 27.31 0.46
C GLY A 446 -8.92 27.27 -0.34
N GLY A 447 -10.03 27.70 0.28
CA GLY A 447 -11.32 27.94 -0.35
C GLY A 447 -11.31 29.04 -1.41
N GLY A 448 -10.39 30.00 -1.33
CA GLY A 448 -10.30 31.13 -2.26
C GLY A 448 -9.62 30.79 -3.59
N ALA A 449 -9.76 31.67 -4.59
CA ALA A 449 -9.18 31.47 -5.92
C ALA A 449 -7.65 31.31 -5.92
N ILE A 450 -6.94 32.09 -5.10
CA ILE A 450 -5.47 32.00 -4.97
C ILE A 450 -5.08 30.68 -4.30
N GLY A 451 -5.70 30.35 -3.18
CA GLY A 451 -5.45 29.09 -2.45
C GLY A 451 -5.70 27.85 -3.33
N PHE A 452 -6.79 27.85 -4.11
CA PHE A 452 -7.08 26.81 -5.11
C PHE A 452 -5.97 26.69 -6.17
N GLY A 453 -5.51 27.83 -6.71
CA GLY A 453 -4.42 27.86 -7.69
C GLY A 453 -3.11 27.30 -7.13
N ILE A 454 -2.77 27.65 -5.90
CA ILE A 454 -1.59 27.13 -5.20
C ILE A 454 -1.72 25.62 -4.97
N ALA A 455 -2.86 25.16 -4.46
CA ALA A 455 -3.12 23.74 -4.24
C ALA A 455 -2.94 22.93 -5.52
N LYS A 456 -3.50 23.41 -6.63
CA LYS A 456 -3.37 22.78 -7.95
C LYS A 456 -1.92 22.63 -8.40
N GLN A 457 -1.08 23.66 -8.19
CA GLN A 457 0.34 23.60 -8.58
C GLN A 457 1.12 22.62 -7.70
N LEU A 458 0.90 22.64 -6.39
CA LEU A 458 1.55 21.73 -5.44
C LEU A 458 1.19 20.27 -5.73
N LEU A 459 -0.10 19.98 -5.98
CA LEU A 459 -0.57 18.65 -6.38
C LEU A 459 0.03 18.20 -7.71
N SER A 460 0.10 19.08 -8.71
CA SER A 460 0.71 18.77 -10.01
C SER A 460 2.21 18.49 -9.90
N ALA A 461 2.87 19.04 -8.88
CA ALA A 461 4.27 18.77 -8.55
C ALA A 461 4.46 17.55 -7.63
N GLY A 462 3.39 16.83 -7.25
CA GLY A 462 3.44 15.58 -6.49
C GLY A 462 3.35 15.71 -4.97
N ALA A 463 3.04 16.90 -4.42
CA ALA A 463 2.81 17.05 -2.99
C ALA A 463 1.41 16.54 -2.59
N VAL A 464 1.27 16.07 -1.34
CA VAL A 464 -0.05 15.93 -0.69
C VAL A 464 -0.44 17.29 -0.12
N VAL A 465 -1.68 17.72 -0.35
CA VAL A 465 -2.12 19.07 0.03
C VAL A 465 -3.33 19.01 0.95
N ALA A 466 -3.22 19.65 2.12
CA ALA A 466 -4.36 20.07 2.93
C ALA A 466 -4.81 21.47 2.53
N ILE A 467 -6.09 21.57 2.21
CA ILE A 467 -6.78 22.83 1.93
C ILE A 467 -7.64 23.12 3.15
N SER A 468 -7.42 24.30 3.74
CA SER A 468 -8.07 24.69 4.97
C SER A 468 -8.78 26.03 4.84
N ASP A 469 -9.97 26.11 5.41
CA ASP A 469 -10.88 27.28 5.36
C ASP A 469 -11.93 27.13 6.47
N ILE A 470 -12.64 28.21 6.79
CA ILE A 470 -13.79 28.17 7.71
C ILE A 470 -15.09 27.77 6.99
N ASP A 471 -15.13 27.92 5.65
CA ASP A 471 -16.28 27.57 4.81
C ASP A 471 -16.19 26.10 4.36
N GLN A 472 -16.86 25.22 5.10
CA GLN A 472 -16.86 23.78 4.85
C GLN A 472 -17.47 23.38 3.49
N LEU A 473 -18.51 24.09 3.03
CA LEU A 473 -19.15 23.80 1.74
C LEU A 473 -18.19 24.09 0.58
N ARG A 474 -17.42 25.19 0.70
CA ARG A 474 -16.40 25.55 -0.28
C ARG A 474 -15.25 24.55 -0.30
N LEU A 475 -14.80 24.09 0.88
CA LEU A 475 -13.78 23.04 0.99
C LEU A 475 -14.22 21.76 0.27
N GLN A 476 -15.44 21.27 0.52
CA GLN A 476 -15.96 20.05 -0.11
C GLN A 476 -16.01 20.17 -1.64
N LYS A 477 -16.48 21.31 -2.16
CA LYS A 477 -16.54 21.57 -3.60
C LYS A 477 -15.14 21.53 -4.24
N ILE A 478 -14.17 22.19 -3.62
CA ILE A 478 -12.79 22.24 -4.13
C ILE A 478 -12.11 20.88 -4.05
N GLN A 479 -12.30 20.17 -2.93
CA GLN A 479 -11.74 18.83 -2.75
C GLN A 479 -12.20 17.92 -3.88
N LYS A 480 -13.51 17.90 -4.18
CA LYS A 480 -14.05 17.09 -5.28
C LYS A 480 -13.35 17.37 -6.61
N ILE A 481 -13.23 18.65 -6.98
CA ILE A 481 -12.59 19.07 -8.24
C ILE A 481 -11.12 18.63 -8.30
N LEU A 482 -10.38 18.77 -7.20
CA LEU A 482 -8.96 18.41 -7.17
C LEU A 482 -8.75 16.90 -7.08
N ALA A 483 -9.56 16.21 -6.27
CA ALA A 483 -9.51 14.76 -6.11
C ALA A 483 -9.85 14.01 -7.42
N GLU A 484 -10.82 14.50 -8.19
CA GLU A 484 -11.14 13.96 -9.52
C GLU A 484 -9.92 13.98 -10.47
N ARG A 485 -9.03 14.98 -10.32
CA ARG A 485 -7.86 15.15 -11.20
C ARG A 485 -6.58 14.50 -10.66
N TYR A 486 -6.35 14.58 -9.35
CA TYR A 486 -5.07 14.22 -8.72
C TYR A 486 -5.17 12.97 -7.84
N GLY A 487 -6.38 12.45 -7.62
CA GLY A 487 -6.67 11.33 -6.74
C GLY A 487 -7.08 11.76 -5.33
N GLU A 488 -8.06 11.08 -4.75
CA GLU A 488 -8.62 11.38 -3.43
C GLU A 488 -7.55 11.40 -2.32
N LYS A 489 -6.59 10.47 -2.38
CA LYS A 489 -5.53 10.31 -1.36
C LYS A 489 -4.49 11.44 -1.33
N GLN A 490 -4.54 12.36 -2.30
CA GLN A 490 -3.61 13.49 -2.40
C GLN A 490 -4.19 14.79 -1.82
N VAL A 491 -5.51 14.85 -1.59
CA VAL A 491 -6.22 16.09 -1.24
C VAL A 491 -6.98 15.94 0.08
N GLU A 492 -6.47 16.61 1.11
CA GLU A 492 -7.09 16.69 2.43
C GLU A 492 -7.86 18.00 2.60
N ILE A 493 -8.96 17.96 3.33
CA ILE A 493 -9.67 19.16 3.80
C ILE A 493 -9.68 19.24 5.31
N ILE A 494 -9.48 20.45 5.83
CA ILE A 494 -9.37 20.72 7.26
C ILE A 494 -10.06 22.03 7.59
N ASP A 495 -11.09 21.99 8.43
CA ASP A 495 -11.72 23.19 8.98
C ASP A 495 -10.73 23.93 9.90
N CYS A 496 -10.59 25.24 9.69
CA CYS A 496 -9.69 26.05 10.51
C CYS A 496 -10.07 27.53 10.49
N ASP A 497 -10.37 28.06 11.67
CA ASP A 497 -10.38 29.49 11.91
C ASP A 497 -8.97 29.95 12.32
N VAL A 498 -8.30 30.69 11.43
CA VAL A 498 -6.94 31.20 11.70
C VAL A 498 -6.88 32.21 12.84
N THR A 499 -8.01 32.85 13.19
CA THR A 499 -8.08 33.83 14.28
C THR A 499 -8.03 33.18 15.67
N ASP A 500 -8.40 31.90 15.76
CA ASP A 500 -8.30 31.07 16.95
C ASP A 500 -7.04 30.18 16.90
N TYR A 501 -6.10 30.44 17.80
CA TYR A 501 -4.87 29.66 17.89
C TYR A 501 -5.12 28.17 18.17
N GLN A 502 -6.13 27.83 19.00
CA GLN A 502 -6.43 26.43 19.31
C GLN A 502 -7.03 25.70 18.11
N SER A 503 -7.84 26.40 17.30
CA SER A 503 -8.33 25.87 16.02
C SER A 503 -7.15 25.51 15.10
N VAL A 504 -6.14 26.37 15.00
CA VAL A 504 -4.94 26.11 14.18
C VAL A 504 -4.16 24.91 14.71
N GLU A 505 -3.95 24.79 16.02
CA GLU A 505 -3.26 23.64 16.61
C GLU A 505 -3.96 22.31 16.30
N LYS A 506 -5.29 22.28 16.48
CA LYS A 506 -6.12 21.11 16.15
C LYS A 506 -6.10 20.78 14.66
N ALA A 507 -6.05 21.79 13.79
CA ALA A 507 -5.94 21.60 12.35
C ALA A 507 -4.60 20.93 11.96
N PHE A 508 -3.49 21.34 12.55
CA PHE A 508 -2.19 20.72 12.31
C PHE A 508 -2.07 19.32 12.90
N GLU A 509 -2.64 19.09 14.08
CA GLU A 509 -2.74 17.77 14.68
C GLU A 509 -3.55 16.83 13.77
N ALA A 510 -4.73 17.28 13.30
CA ALA A 510 -5.56 16.52 12.38
C ALA A 510 -4.82 16.19 11.08
N PHE A 511 -4.15 17.16 10.45
CA PHE A 511 -3.37 16.91 9.25
C PHE A 511 -2.24 15.92 9.49
N SER A 512 -1.47 16.13 10.55
CA SER A 512 -0.31 15.31 10.87
C SER A 512 -0.70 13.88 11.19
N SER A 513 -1.85 13.66 11.85
CA SER A 513 -2.39 12.32 12.11
C SER A 513 -2.79 11.55 10.85
N ARG A 514 -3.00 12.24 9.71
CA ARG A 514 -3.36 11.63 8.42
C ARG A 514 -2.17 11.41 7.50
N VAL A 515 -1.23 12.37 7.46
CA VAL A 515 -0.15 12.38 6.44
C VAL A 515 1.26 12.48 7.00
N GLY A 516 1.40 12.59 8.32
CA GLY A 516 2.68 12.55 9.03
C GLY A 516 3.39 13.89 9.22
N GLY A 517 2.81 15.02 8.82
CA GLY A 517 3.32 16.35 9.18
C GLY A 517 3.15 17.41 8.11
N ILE A 518 4.02 18.43 8.12
CA ILE A 518 3.97 19.61 7.24
C ILE A 518 5.38 19.94 6.75
N ASP A 519 5.59 20.07 5.45
CA ASP A 519 6.86 20.55 4.88
C ASP A 519 6.74 21.93 4.23
N ILE A 520 5.56 22.22 3.68
CA ILE A 520 5.25 23.48 3.02
C ILE A 520 4.03 24.09 3.72
N LEU A 521 4.21 25.27 4.28
CA LEU A 521 3.13 26.03 4.89
C LEU A 521 2.85 27.27 4.06
N VAL A 522 1.59 27.47 3.68
CA VAL A 522 1.16 28.66 2.93
C VAL A 522 0.08 29.37 3.74
N PRO A 523 0.46 30.34 4.61
CA PRO A 523 -0.49 31.24 5.25
C PRO A 523 -1.09 32.17 4.18
N ASN A 524 -2.23 31.75 3.63
CA ASN A 524 -2.91 32.43 2.52
C ASN A 524 -4.27 33.03 2.94
N ALA A 525 -4.86 32.58 4.05
CA ALA A 525 -6.11 33.15 4.56
C ALA A 525 -6.01 34.68 4.67
N GLY A 526 -7.02 35.36 4.14
CA GLY A 526 -7.08 36.80 4.20
C GLY A 526 -8.41 37.36 3.71
N ILE A 527 -8.80 38.49 4.29
CA ILE A 527 -9.97 39.27 3.89
C ILE A 527 -9.55 40.69 3.54
N ALA A 528 -10.28 41.31 2.63
CA ALA A 528 -10.12 42.72 2.28
C ALA A 528 -11.44 43.44 2.48
N HIS A 529 -11.38 44.66 3.01
CA HIS A 529 -12.52 45.54 3.13
C HIS A 529 -12.16 46.89 2.50
N VAL A 530 -13.08 47.43 1.69
CA VAL A 530 -12.88 48.69 0.96
C VAL A 530 -13.66 49.79 1.65
N ALA A 531 -12.95 50.68 2.33
CA ALA A 531 -13.50 51.86 2.97
C ALA A 531 -12.42 52.95 3.10
N THR A 532 -12.81 54.21 2.99
CA THR A 532 -11.94 55.33 3.41
C THR A 532 -11.71 55.25 4.92
N ILE A 533 -10.63 55.85 5.42
CA ILE A 533 -10.33 55.85 6.86
C ILE A 533 -11.47 56.48 7.67
N GLU A 534 -12.11 57.53 7.16
CA GLU A 534 -13.26 58.18 7.79
C GLU A 534 -14.47 57.25 7.94
N ALA A 535 -14.72 56.38 6.95
CA ALA A 535 -15.88 55.50 6.91
C ALA A 535 -15.61 54.09 7.48
N LEU A 536 -14.36 53.79 7.83
CA LEU A 536 -13.95 52.46 8.28
C LEU A 536 -14.37 52.23 9.73
N ASP A 537 -15.29 51.29 9.96
CA ASP A 537 -15.66 50.83 11.29
C ASP A 537 -14.43 50.19 11.99
N PRO A 538 -14.06 50.64 13.20
CA PRO A 538 -13.00 50.01 14.00
C PRO A 538 -13.15 48.50 14.15
N LYS A 539 -14.37 47.96 14.25
CA LYS A 539 -14.59 46.51 14.35
C LYS A 539 -14.19 45.77 13.08
N VAL A 540 -14.41 46.38 11.92
CA VAL A 540 -13.99 45.81 10.63
C VAL A 540 -12.48 45.89 10.48
N PHE A 541 -11.85 46.97 10.94
CA PHE A 541 -10.39 47.06 11.04
C PHE A 541 -9.83 45.91 11.90
N ASP A 542 -10.38 45.73 13.11
CA ASP A 542 -9.96 44.67 14.03
C ASP A 542 -10.15 43.28 13.41
N GLN A 543 -11.24 43.05 12.69
CA GLN A 543 -11.48 41.79 11.98
C GLN A 543 -10.42 41.53 10.91
N VAL A 544 -10.09 42.52 10.09
CA VAL A 544 -9.06 42.41 9.04
C VAL A 544 -7.69 42.14 9.65
N ILE A 545 -7.33 42.83 10.74
CA ILE A 545 -6.07 42.60 11.47
C ILE A 545 -6.04 41.20 12.10
N SER A 546 -7.16 40.78 12.71
CA SER A 546 -7.29 39.46 13.33
C SER A 546 -7.07 38.33 12.33
N VAL A 547 -7.64 38.43 11.13
CA VAL A 547 -7.48 37.41 10.08
C VAL A 547 -6.11 37.49 9.41
N ASN A 548 -5.75 38.65 8.87
CA ASN A 548 -4.62 38.75 7.94
C ASN A 548 -3.26 38.74 8.66
N LEU A 549 -3.16 39.43 9.80
CA LEU A 549 -1.91 39.57 10.54
C LEU A 549 -1.83 38.55 11.68
N LYS A 550 -2.76 38.62 12.63
CA LYS A 550 -2.77 37.70 13.79
C LYS A 550 -2.99 36.25 13.35
N GLY A 551 -3.85 36.01 12.37
CA GLY A 551 -4.06 34.69 11.80
C GLY A 551 -2.81 34.12 11.15
N THR A 552 -2.08 34.91 10.36
CA THR A 552 -0.78 34.51 9.81
C THR A 552 0.22 34.17 10.92
N PHE A 553 0.30 35.00 11.97
CA PHE A 553 1.14 34.73 13.14
C PHE A 553 0.76 33.41 13.84
N ASN A 554 -0.53 33.17 14.09
CA ASN A 554 -1.01 31.95 14.75
C ASN A 554 -0.61 30.71 13.96
N VAL A 555 -0.80 30.73 12.64
CA VAL A 555 -0.47 29.65 11.71
C VAL A 555 1.04 29.37 11.68
N ILE A 556 1.87 30.41 11.62
CA ILE A 556 3.33 30.26 11.68
C ILE A 556 3.74 29.70 13.05
N LYS A 557 3.26 30.28 14.15
CA LYS A 557 3.59 29.86 15.51
C LYS A 557 3.25 28.39 15.77
N ALA A 558 2.06 27.96 15.37
CA ALA A 558 1.61 26.57 15.53
C ALA A 558 2.43 25.57 14.71
N SER A 559 3.11 26.01 13.64
CA SER A 559 3.88 25.12 12.76
C SER A 559 5.26 24.78 13.32
N ILE A 560 5.80 25.61 14.22
CA ILE A 560 7.16 25.46 14.75
C ILE A 560 7.36 24.13 15.47
N PRO A 561 6.46 23.66 16.36
CA PRO A 561 6.60 22.34 16.96
C PRO A 561 6.61 21.20 15.92
N VAL A 562 5.80 21.30 14.87
CA VAL A 562 5.75 20.31 13.78
C VAL A 562 7.11 20.24 13.07
N PHE A 563 7.65 21.39 12.65
CA PHE A 563 8.96 21.45 11.99
C PHE A 563 10.09 20.94 12.89
N LYS A 564 10.08 21.29 14.18
CA LYS A 564 11.08 20.81 15.16
C LYS A 564 11.02 19.31 15.39
N ARG A 565 9.83 18.71 15.42
CA ARG A 565 9.67 17.25 15.59
C ARG A 565 10.14 16.48 14.36
N GLN A 566 9.86 17.00 13.17
CA GLN A 566 10.34 16.39 11.93
C GLN A 566 11.86 16.56 11.74
N GLY A 567 12.41 17.74 12.05
CA GLY A 567 13.85 17.98 11.93
C GLY A 567 14.41 17.87 10.50
N THR A 568 13.60 18.15 9.47
CA THR A 568 13.96 17.98 8.05
C THR A 568 13.97 19.29 7.25
N ASP A 569 13.96 20.44 7.93
CA ASP A 569 13.65 21.76 7.36
C ASP A 569 12.22 21.86 6.81
N GLY A 570 11.82 23.07 6.39
CA GLY A 570 10.50 23.36 5.84
C GLY A 570 10.45 24.74 5.20
N ASN A 571 9.40 24.99 4.42
CA ASN A 571 9.20 26.25 3.71
C ASN A 571 7.91 26.92 4.18
N ILE A 572 7.99 28.20 4.58
CA ILE A 572 6.82 29.03 4.88
C ILE A 572 6.73 30.11 3.80
N VAL A 573 5.62 30.10 3.05
CA VAL A 573 5.37 31.05 1.96
C VAL A 573 4.16 31.91 2.30
N VAL A 574 4.42 33.12 2.80
CA VAL A 574 3.36 34.05 3.23
C VAL A 574 2.83 34.83 2.04
N ILE A 575 1.51 34.86 1.87
CA ILE A 575 0.87 35.62 0.78
C ILE A 575 0.67 37.08 1.20
N SER A 576 1.53 37.94 0.66
CA SER A 576 1.47 39.40 0.84
C SER A 576 0.65 40.09 -0.28
N SER A 577 0.88 41.38 -0.53
CA SER A 577 0.11 42.19 -1.47
C SER A 577 0.90 43.38 -2.00
N LYS A 578 0.59 43.86 -3.21
CA LYS A 578 1.11 45.14 -3.71
C LYS A 578 0.78 46.32 -2.81
N ASN A 579 -0.34 46.24 -2.07
CA ASN A 579 -0.79 47.28 -1.13
C ASN A 579 0.20 47.52 0.03
N VAL A 580 1.21 46.67 0.22
CA VAL A 580 2.31 46.92 1.16
C VAL A 580 3.18 48.09 0.69
N PHE A 581 3.51 48.13 -0.60
CA PHE A 581 4.39 49.15 -1.18
C PHE A 581 3.62 50.33 -1.77
N ASP A 582 2.40 50.08 -2.24
CA ASP A 582 1.54 51.05 -2.92
C ASP A 582 0.09 50.93 -2.43
N PRO A 583 -0.22 51.47 -1.23
CA PRO A 583 -1.51 51.30 -0.59
C PRO A 583 -2.61 52.10 -1.30
N GLY A 584 -3.68 51.42 -1.73
CA GLY A 584 -4.86 52.08 -2.26
C GLY A 584 -5.59 52.92 -1.19
N ALA A 585 -6.10 54.09 -1.59
CA ALA A 585 -6.70 55.09 -0.69
C ALA A 585 -7.88 54.58 0.18
N ALA A 586 -8.57 53.52 -0.26
CA ALA A 586 -9.70 52.91 0.46
C ALA A 586 -9.39 51.49 0.99
N PHE A 587 -8.11 51.13 1.14
CA PHE A 587 -7.67 49.82 1.62
C PHE A 587 -6.95 49.88 2.97
N GLY A 588 -7.19 50.91 3.79
CA GLY A 588 -6.42 51.20 5.01
C GLY A 588 -6.19 49.98 5.91
N ALA A 589 -7.25 49.28 6.33
CA ALA A 589 -7.16 48.07 7.14
C ALA A 589 -6.35 46.96 6.45
N TYR A 590 -6.62 46.72 5.17
CA TYR A 590 -5.97 45.65 4.41
C TYR A 590 -4.48 45.93 4.21
N SER A 591 -4.11 47.15 3.80
CA SER A 591 -2.73 47.59 3.62
C SER A 591 -1.94 47.49 4.92
N ALA A 592 -2.50 48.00 6.03
CA ALA A 592 -1.88 47.89 7.35
C ALA A 592 -1.64 46.41 7.74
N SER A 593 -2.65 45.56 7.54
CA SER A 593 -2.57 44.14 7.88
C SER A 593 -1.60 43.30 7.05
N LYS A 594 -1.25 43.74 5.83
CA LYS A 594 -0.30 43.06 4.94
C LYS A 594 1.13 43.58 5.10
N ALA A 595 1.28 44.80 5.61
CA ALA A 595 2.57 45.44 5.85
C ALA A 595 3.18 45.04 7.20
N GLY A 596 2.37 44.84 8.23
CA GLY A 596 2.77 44.15 9.46
C GLY A 596 2.97 42.67 9.22
#